data_AF-T1HF82-F1
#
_entry.id   AF-T1HF82-F1
#
_cell.length_a   1.000
_cell.length_b   1.000
_cell.length_c   1.000
_cell.angle_alpha   90.00
_cell.angle_beta   90.00
_cell.angle_gamma   90.00
#
_symmetry.space_group_name_H-M   'P 1'
#
loop_
_entity.id
_entity.type
_entity.pdbx_description
1 polymer ?
#
loop_
_entity_poly.entity_id
_entity_poly.type
_entity_poly.pdbx_seq_one_letter_code
_entity_poly.pdbx_strand_id
1 'polypeptide(L)'
;MLVGDYAGKKVLEVKELVKNQLTERSLVVVYYEPEKQIISRSGDECVVALCDQWFLDYGEPEWKSLAEKSLDYIETYHEEVRRNIKTTLDGLHGHACARTYGLGELSFFFIVCTSYIA
;
A
#
# COMPACT_ATOMS: atom_id res chain seq x y z
N MET A 1 22.63 20.41 0.53
CA MET A 1 23.41 19.98 1.72
C MET A 1 24.64 20.84 1.85
N LEU A 2 25.05 21.19 3.08
CA LEU A 2 26.15 22.13 3.32
C LEU A 2 27.49 21.45 3.67
N VAL A 3 27.47 20.19 4.10
CA VAL A 3 28.66 19.47 4.61
C VAL A 3 28.61 18.00 4.16
N GLY A 4 29.79 17.38 3.97
CA GLY A 4 29.97 15.96 3.67
C GLY A 4 29.95 15.60 2.18
N ASP A 5 29.91 14.29 1.88
CA ASP A 5 30.00 13.71 0.53
C ASP A 5 28.88 14.18 -0.43
N TYR A 6 27.80 14.74 0.12
CA TYR A 6 26.64 15.23 -0.63
C TYR A 6 26.54 16.76 -0.69
N ALA A 7 27.60 17.49 -0.33
CA ALA A 7 27.63 18.96 -0.37
C ALA A 7 27.21 19.50 -1.76
N GLY A 8 26.37 20.54 -1.78
CA GLY A 8 25.86 21.15 -3.01
C GLY A 8 24.64 20.48 -3.65
N LYS A 9 24.26 19.25 -3.25
CA LYS A 9 23.07 18.56 -3.79
C LYS A 9 21.77 18.98 -3.07
N LYS A 10 20.64 18.86 -3.79
CA LYS A 10 19.29 19.13 -3.25
C LYS A 10 18.91 18.08 -2.20
N VAL A 11 18.26 18.52 -1.12
CA VAL A 11 17.87 17.64 -0.01
C VAL A 11 16.93 16.52 -0.46
N LEU A 12 16.03 16.80 -1.41
CA LEU A 12 15.09 15.82 -1.97
C LEU A 12 15.81 14.60 -2.58
N GLU A 13 16.89 14.83 -3.31
CA GLU A 13 17.68 13.77 -3.96
C GLU A 13 18.56 13.02 -2.94
N VAL A 14 19.12 13.75 -1.98
CA VAL A 14 20.07 13.17 -1.00
C VAL A 14 19.37 12.29 0.03
N LYS A 15 18.11 12.58 0.39
CA LYS A 15 17.38 11.83 1.43
C LYS A 15 17.29 10.34 1.11
N GLU A 16 16.91 9.99 -0.12
CA GLU A 16 16.81 8.58 -0.55
C GLU A 16 18.19 7.93 -0.67
N LEU A 17 19.19 8.65 -1.20
CA LEU A 17 20.57 8.14 -1.32
C LEU A 17 21.18 7.80 0.04
N VAL A 18 21.04 8.68 1.02
CA VAL A 18 21.56 8.48 2.38
C VAL A 18 20.82 7.33 3.07
N LYS A 19 19.49 7.27 2.93
CA LYS A 19 18.68 6.15 3.46
C LYS A 19 19.20 4.82 2.92
N ASN A 20 19.34 4.69 1.60
CA ASN A 20 19.82 3.46 0.96
C ASN A 20 21.25 3.10 1.41
N GLN A 21 22.16 4.07 1.45
CA GLN A 21 23.54 3.86 1.91
C GLN A 21 23.61 3.38 3.36
N LEU A 22 22.76 3.91 4.24
CA LEU A 22 22.71 3.50 5.65
C LEU A 22 22.04 2.13 5.83
N THR A 23 21.02 1.82 5.03
CA THR A 23 20.37 0.51 4.98
C THR A 23 21.33 -0.57 4.47
N GLU A 24 22.10 -0.30 3.41
CA GLU A 24 23.13 -1.22 2.88
C GLU A 24 24.22 -1.52 3.91
N ARG A 25 24.59 -0.53 4.72
CA ARG A 25 25.56 -0.68 5.82
C ARG A 25 24.96 -1.30 7.08
N SER A 26 23.68 -1.68 7.07
CA SER A 26 22.95 -2.22 8.22
C SER A 26 22.98 -1.32 9.46
N LEU A 27 23.08 0.00 9.27
CA LEU A 27 23.12 0.98 10.36
C LEU A 27 21.73 1.52 10.72
N VAL A 28 20.72 1.23 9.91
CA VAL A 28 19.35 1.72 10.06
C VAL A 28 18.37 0.58 9.78
N VAL A 29 17.28 0.53 10.55
CA VAL A 29 16.16 -0.37 10.35
C VAL A 29 14.94 0.44 9.91
N VAL A 30 14.16 -0.10 8.98
CA VAL A 30 12.91 0.54 8.56
C VAL A 30 11.83 0.23 9.59
N TYR A 31 11.26 1.28 10.15
CA TYR A 31 10.14 1.21 11.08
C TYR A 31 8.88 1.74 10.39
N TYR A 32 7.76 1.04 10.62
CA TYR A 32 6.46 1.40 10.07
C TYR A 32 5.46 1.58 11.20
N GLU A 33 4.75 2.70 11.17
CA GLU A 33 3.66 3.02 12.09
C GLU A 33 2.45 3.55 11.31
N PRO A 34 1.21 3.34 11.80
CA PRO A 34 0.04 4.00 11.24
C PRO A 34 0.15 5.52 11.37
N GLU A 35 -0.30 6.28 10.36
CA GLU A 35 -0.28 7.75 10.40
C GLU A 35 -1.09 8.32 11.58
N LYS A 36 -2.15 7.60 11.97
CA LYS A 36 -3.05 7.95 13.07
C LYS A 36 -3.41 6.69 13.84
N GLN A 37 -3.84 6.85 15.09
CA GLN A 37 -4.37 5.74 15.88
C GLN A 37 -5.58 5.12 15.16
N ILE A 38 -5.51 3.82 14.91
CA ILE A 38 -6.58 3.03 14.29
C ILE A 38 -7.05 2.00 15.30
N ILE A 39 -8.34 1.99 15.61
CA ILE A 39 -8.96 1.03 16.53
C ILE A 39 -9.78 0.03 15.72
N SER A 40 -9.58 -1.26 15.99
CA SER A 40 -10.28 -2.36 15.35
C SER A 40 -11.74 -2.44 15.81
N ARG A 41 -12.57 -3.19 15.09
CA ARG A 41 -13.97 -3.43 15.51
C ARG A 41 -14.07 -4.19 16.85
N SER A 42 -13.03 -4.91 17.24
CA SER A 42 -12.94 -5.61 18.53
C SER A 42 -12.47 -4.71 19.68
N GLY A 43 -12.05 -3.47 19.39
CA GLY A 43 -11.51 -2.53 20.36
C GLY A 43 -9.98 -2.52 20.49
N ASP A 44 -9.28 -3.33 19.70
CA ASP A 44 -7.81 -3.43 19.73
C ASP A 44 -7.15 -2.31 18.91
N GLU A 45 -5.98 -1.83 19.33
CA GLU A 45 -5.18 -0.88 18.54
C GLU A 45 -4.47 -1.58 17.39
N CYS A 46 -4.66 -1.08 16.16
CA CYS A 46 -4.07 -1.67 14.97
C CYS A 46 -2.62 -1.23 14.77
N VAL A 47 -1.79 -2.16 14.30
CA VAL A 47 -0.38 -1.96 13.99
C VAL A 47 -0.09 -2.32 12.54
N VAL A 48 1.00 -1.81 11.98
CA VAL A 48 1.49 -2.24 10.66
C VAL A 48 2.30 -3.52 10.83
N ALA A 49 1.91 -4.57 10.09
CA ALA A 49 2.58 -5.87 10.14
C ALA A 49 3.04 -6.30 8.75
N LEU A 50 4.22 -6.90 8.68
CA LEU A 50 4.74 -7.56 7.49
C LEU A 50 4.34 -9.04 7.57
N CYS A 51 3.36 -9.45 6.75
CA CYS A 51 2.79 -10.79 6.77
C CYS A 51 2.58 -11.32 5.34
N ASP A 52 2.62 -12.64 5.18
CA ASP A 52 2.21 -13.29 3.94
C ASP A 52 0.69 -13.15 3.77
N GLN A 53 0.28 -12.50 2.70
CA GLN A 53 -1.10 -12.08 2.48
C GLN A 53 -1.41 -12.04 0.98
N TRP A 54 -2.63 -12.40 0.61
CA TRP A 54 -3.12 -12.22 -0.76
C TRP A 54 -3.53 -10.78 -0.99
N PHE A 55 -3.05 -10.19 -2.09
CA PHE A 55 -3.32 -8.82 -2.50
C PHE A 55 -4.01 -8.76 -3.85
N LEU A 56 -4.90 -7.79 -4.00
CA LEU A 56 -5.34 -7.30 -5.31
C LEU A 56 -4.37 -6.22 -5.76
N ASP A 57 -3.72 -6.42 -6.91
CA ASP A 57 -2.73 -5.49 -7.43
C ASP A 57 -3.39 -4.36 -8.24
N TYR A 58 -3.91 -3.36 -7.53
CA TYR A 58 -4.44 -2.15 -8.16
C TYR A 58 -3.35 -1.18 -8.62
N GLY A 59 -2.08 -1.46 -8.31
CA GLY A 59 -0.95 -0.65 -8.75
C GLY A 59 -0.54 -0.92 -10.20
N GLU A 60 -1.06 -2.00 -10.80
CA GLU A 60 -0.73 -2.37 -12.17
C GLU A 60 -1.15 -1.28 -13.17
N PRO A 61 -0.22 -0.76 -14.00
CA PRO A 61 -0.48 0.39 -14.86
C PRO A 61 -1.52 0.08 -15.95
N GLU A 62 -1.56 -1.17 -16.43
CA GLU A 62 -2.54 -1.61 -17.43
C GLU A 62 -3.95 -1.62 -16.84
N TRP A 63 -4.12 -2.22 -15.66
CA TRP A 63 -5.38 -2.23 -14.93
C TRP A 63 -5.85 -0.82 -14.60
N LYS A 64 -4.96 0.04 -14.09
CA LYS A 64 -5.28 1.42 -13.75
C LYS A 64 -5.75 2.23 -14.96
N SER A 65 -5.08 2.07 -16.12
CA SER A 65 -5.50 2.72 -17.37
C SER A 65 -6.90 2.28 -17.82
N LEU A 66 -7.24 1.00 -17.65
CA LEU A 66 -8.57 0.49 -17.96
C LEU A 66 -9.64 1.03 -16.99
N ALA A 67 -9.31 1.13 -15.70
CA ALA A 67 -10.20 1.70 -14.68
C ALA A 67 -10.48 3.19 -14.94
N GLU A 68 -9.44 3.97 -15.28
CA GLU A 68 -9.57 5.38 -15.65
C GLU A 68 -10.43 5.58 -16.90
N LYS A 69 -10.19 4.78 -17.96
CA LYS A 69 -11.05 4.80 -19.16
C LYS A 69 -12.50 4.47 -18.83
N SER A 70 -12.73 3.52 -17.91
CA SER A 70 -14.07 3.14 -17.48
C SER A 70 -14.76 4.29 -16.75
N LEU A 71 -14.03 5.09 -15.97
CA LEU A 71 -14.56 6.28 -15.29
C LEU A 71 -15.12 7.30 -16.27
N ASP A 72 -14.56 7.44 -17.47
CA ASP A 72 -15.06 8.37 -18.50
C ASP A 72 -16.48 8.01 -18.98
N TYR A 73 -16.84 6.73 -18.95
CA TYR A 73 -18.19 6.25 -19.35
C TYR A 73 -19.21 6.26 -18.20
N ILE A 74 -18.75 6.41 -16.96
CA ILE A 74 -19.62 6.41 -15.78
C ILE A 74 -20.19 7.80 -15.55
N GLU A 75 -21.50 7.91 -15.34
CA GLU A 75 -22.14 9.15 -14.89
C GLU A 75 -22.00 9.30 -13.38
N THR A 76 -21.39 10.41 -12.93
CA THR A 76 -21.13 10.67 -11.50
C THR A 76 -22.04 11.75 -10.92
N TYR A 77 -22.90 12.37 -11.73
CA TYR A 77 -23.86 13.45 -11.40
C TYR A 77 -23.24 14.75 -10.87
N HIS A 78 -22.05 14.69 -10.27
CA HIS A 78 -21.26 15.81 -9.78
C HIS A 78 -19.79 15.64 -10.19
N GLU A 79 -19.17 16.74 -10.60
CA GLU A 79 -17.76 16.77 -10.99
C GLU A 79 -16.82 16.49 -9.81
N GLU A 80 -17.19 16.95 -8.60
CA GLU A 80 -16.42 16.68 -7.40
C GLU A 80 -16.29 15.17 -7.10
N VAL A 81 -17.37 14.40 -7.31
CA VAL A 81 -17.37 12.95 -7.15
C VAL A 81 -16.42 12.29 -8.15
N ARG A 82 -16.44 12.73 -9.41
CA ARG A 82 -15.50 12.25 -10.44
C ARG A 82 -14.06 12.52 -10.05
N ARG A 83 -13.76 13.73 -9.56
CA ARG A 83 -12.42 14.09 -9.08
C ARG A 83 -11.98 13.22 -7.91
N ASN A 84 -12.86 12.96 -6.94
CA ASN A 84 -12.55 12.13 -5.78
C ASN A 84 -12.25 10.68 -6.19
N ILE A 85 -13.01 10.11 -7.14
CA ILE A 85 -12.75 8.77 -7.66
C ILE A 85 -11.39 8.73 -8.37
N LYS A 86 -11.07 9.74 -9.19
CA LYS A 86 -9.78 9.84 -9.87
C LYS A 86 -8.60 9.89 -8.89
N THR A 87 -8.68 10.75 -7.87
CA THR A 87 -7.67 10.81 -6.79
C THR A 87 -7.53 9.48 -6.06
N THR A 88 -8.63 8.75 -5.86
CA THR A 88 -8.60 7.43 -5.22
C THR A 88 -7.93 6.39 -6.11
N LEU A 89 -8.24 6.37 -7.42
CA LEU A 89 -7.56 5.51 -8.40
C LEU A 89 -6.05 5.79 -8.44
N ASP A 90 -5.66 7.05 -8.27
CA ASP A 90 -4.25 7.44 -8.23
C ASP A 90 -3.49 6.93 -7.01
N GLY A 91 -4.15 6.88 -5.84
CA GLY A 91 -3.57 6.40 -4.59
C GLY A 91 -3.74 4.91 -4.33
N LEU A 92 -4.41 4.16 -5.20
CA LEU A 92 -4.60 2.72 -5.04
C LEU A 92 -3.32 1.95 -5.36
N HIS A 93 -3.00 1.01 -4.48
CA HIS A 93 -1.87 0.08 -4.57
C HIS A 93 -2.36 -1.33 -4.18
N GLY A 94 -1.44 -2.22 -3.83
CA GLY A 94 -1.78 -3.55 -3.33
C GLY A 94 -2.76 -3.51 -2.14
N HIS A 95 -3.93 -4.13 -2.31
CA HIS A 95 -4.97 -4.20 -1.27
C HIS A 95 -5.14 -5.62 -0.74
N ALA A 96 -4.92 -5.82 0.57
CA ALA A 96 -5.05 -7.12 1.23
C ALA A 96 -6.51 -7.59 1.26
N CYS A 97 -6.83 -8.65 0.52
CA CYS A 97 -8.22 -9.09 0.30
C CYS A 97 -8.65 -10.34 1.08
N ALA A 98 -7.72 -11.23 1.44
CA ALA A 98 -8.03 -12.44 2.18
C ALA A 98 -7.98 -12.22 3.70
N ARG A 99 -8.84 -12.93 4.44
CA ARG A 99 -8.89 -12.91 5.91
C ARG A 99 -9.08 -14.33 6.44
N THR A 100 -8.48 -14.64 7.59
CA THR A 100 -8.59 -15.95 8.25
C THR A 100 -9.77 -16.05 9.20
N TYR A 101 -10.35 -14.92 9.62
CA TYR A 101 -11.45 -14.84 10.57
C TYR A 101 -12.58 -13.97 10.02
N GLY A 102 -13.82 -14.42 10.24
CA GLY A 102 -15.04 -13.77 9.76
C GLY A 102 -15.90 -14.69 8.90
N LEU A 103 -17.12 -14.25 8.60
CA LEU A 103 -18.00 -14.93 7.65
C LEU A 103 -17.65 -14.48 6.22
N GLY A 104 -17.65 -15.42 5.27
CA GLY A 104 -17.37 -15.12 3.87
C GLY A 104 -17.21 -16.37 3.02
N GLU A 105 -16.85 -16.17 1.75
CA GLU A 105 -16.51 -17.25 0.84
C GLU A 105 -15.03 -17.61 0.95
N LEU A 106 -14.73 -18.91 0.95
CA LEU A 106 -13.35 -19.39 0.94
C LEU A 106 -12.76 -19.15 -0.44
N SER A 107 -11.65 -18.41 -0.50
CA SER A 107 -10.86 -18.35 -1.73
C SER A 107 -10.41 -19.77 -2.11
N PHE A 108 -10.52 -20.12 -3.39
CA PHE A 108 -10.17 -21.46 -3.89
C PHE A 108 -8.73 -21.87 -3.53
N PHE A 109 -7.82 -20.89 -3.40
CA PHE A 109 -6.44 -21.10 -2.97
C PHE A 109 -6.28 -21.30 -1.45
N PHE A 110 -7.25 -20.89 -0.63
CA PHE A 110 -7.25 -21.20 0.80
C PHE A 110 -7.46 -22.69 1.08
N ILE A 111 -8.17 -23.41 0.20
CA ILE A 111 -8.38 -24.87 0.30
C ILE A 111 -7.06 -25.64 0.16
N VAL A 112 -6.10 -25.11 -0.61
CA VAL A 112 -4.78 -25.76 -0.78
C VAL A 112 -3.83 -25.43 0.37
N CYS A 113 -3.89 -24.22 0.94
CA CYS A 113 -3.04 -23.85 2.09
C CYS A 113 -3.48 -24.47 3.43
N THR A 114 -4.76 -24.81 3.63
CA THR A 114 -5.19 -25.56 4.84
C THR A 114 -4.81 -27.04 4.81
N SER A 115 -4.24 -27.53 3.70
CA SER A 115 -3.78 -28.92 3.58
C SER A 115 -2.29 -29.12 3.93
N TYR A 116 -1.55 -28.04 4.25
CA TYR A 116 -0.11 -28.10 4.51
C TYR A 116 0.32 -27.27 5.73
N ILE A 117 -0.52 -27.23 6.78
CA ILE A 117 -0.08 -26.94 8.15
C ILE A 117 -0.85 -27.91 9.06
N ALA A 118 -0.40 -29.16 9.07
CA ALA A 118 -0.51 -30.12 10.15
C ALA A 118 0.82 -30.89 10.22
#